data_AF-A0A7A2Y0X1-F1
#
_entry.id   AF-A0A7A2Y0X1-F1
#
_cell.length_a   1.000
_cell.length_b   1.000
_cell.length_c   1.000
_cell.angle_alpha   90.00
_cell.angle_beta   90.00
_cell.angle_gamma   90.00
#
_symmetry.space_group_name_H-M   'P 1'
#
loop_
_entity.id
_entity.type
_entity.pdbx_description
1 polymer ?
#
loop_
_entity_poly.entity_id
_entity_poly.type
_entity_poly.pdbx_seq_one_letter_code
_entity_poly.pdbx_strand_id
1 'polypeptide(L)'
;LSRKVKFSNNWQKQKRKIQRLHSCIANIRRDYLHKVTTTVSKNHAMIVIEDLKVSNMSKSAAGTVSQPGRNVRAKSGLNRSIL
;
A
#
# COMPACT_ATOMS: atom_id res chain seq x y z
N LEU A 1 1.44 -22.13 -9.22
CA LEU A 1 2.27 -23.18 -9.85
C LEU A 1 2.03 -24.59 -9.26
N SER A 2 1.32 -24.72 -8.13
CA SER A 2 1.10 -25.98 -7.41
C SER A 2 0.48 -27.11 -8.24
N ARG A 3 -0.37 -26.80 -9.23
CA ARG A 3 -1.06 -27.79 -10.07
C ARG A 3 -0.29 -28.25 -11.31
N LYS A 4 0.96 -27.83 -11.52
CA LYS A 4 1.74 -28.17 -12.73
C LYS A 4 3.03 -28.89 -12.34
N VAL A 5 3.37 -29.97 -13.05
CA VAL A 5 4.61 -30.73 -12.86
C VAL A 5 5.80 -29.79 -13.06
N LYS A 6 6.66 -29.68 -12.04
CA LYS A 6 7.82 -28.80 -12.04
C LYS A 6 8.69 -29.09 -13.28
N PHE A 7 9.22 -28.05 -13.90
CA PHE A 7 10.03 -28.10 -15.12
C PHE A 7 9.36 -28.59 -16.41
N SER A 8 8.12 -29.10 -16.37
CA SER A 8 7.37 -29.41 -17.59
C SER A 8 7.18 -28.17 -18.47
N ASN A 9 7.00 -28.39 -19.79
CA ASN A 9 6.74 -27.31 -20.74
C ASN A 9 5.53 -26.44 -20.33
N ASN A 10 4.49 -27.05 -19.78
CA ASN A 10 3.30 -26.35 -19.29
C ASN A 10 3.56 -25.54 -18.01
N TRP A 11 4.44 -26.03 -17.13
CA TRP A 11 4.89 -25.27 -15.96
C TRP A 11 5.70 -24.04 -16.36
N GLN A 12 6.62 -24.18 -17.31
CA GLN A 12 7.43 -23.06 -17.82
C GLN A 12 6.54 -21.99 -18.50
N LYS A 13 5.56 -22.42 -19.32
CA LYS A 13 4.56 -21.52 -19.93
C LYS A 13 3.80 -20.72 -18.86
N GLN A 14 3.31 -21.38 -17.81
CA GLN A 14 2.57 -20.72 -16.74
C GLN A 14 3.47 -19.77 -15.93
N LYS A 15 4.70 -20.19 -15.60
CA LYS A 15 5.67 -19.35 -14.89
C LYS A 15 5.97 -18.07 -15.66
N ARG A 16 6.18 -18.16 -16.97
CA ARG A 16 6.42 -16.99 -17.84
C ARG A 16 5.24 -16.01 -17.84
N LYS A 17 3.99 -16.51 -17.86
CA LYS A 17 2.79 -15.65 -17.76
C LYS A 17 2.75 -14.89 -16.44
N ILE A 18 2.97 -15.59 -15.32
CA ILE A 18 3.00 -14.98 -13.98
C ILE A 18 4.11 -13.93 -13.88
N GLN A 19 5.31 -14.27 -14.37
CA GLN A 19 6.44 -13.34 -14.37
C GLN A 19 6.14 -12.06 -15.16
N ARG A 20 5.54 -12.17 -16.35
CA ARG A 20 5.12 -11.01 -17.14
C ARG A 20 4.16 -10.10 -16.38
N LEU A 21 3.18 -10.68 -15.68
CA LEU A 21 2.24 -9.90 -14.85
C LEU A 21 2.96 -9.18 -13.72
N HIS A 22 3.84 -9.85 -12.98
CA HIS A 22 4.62 -9.20 -11.93
C HIS A 22 5.53 -8.10 -12.46
N SER A 23 6.20 -8.32 -13.59
CA SER A 23 7.01 -7.29 -14.24
C SER A 23 6.17 -6.09 -14.66
N CYS A 24 4.97 -6.31 -15.21
CA CYS A 24 4.04 -5.24 -15.54
C CYS A 24 3.65 -4.42 -14.31
N ILE A 25 3.21 -5.08 -13.23
CA ILE A 25 2.84 -4.43 -11.97
C ILE A 25 4.01 -3.64 -11.39
N ALA A 26 5.22 -4.22 -11.39
CA ALA A 26 6.42 -3.54 -10.90
C ALA A 26 6.76 -2.30 -11.73
N ASN A 27 6.61 -2.37 -13.06
CA ASN A 27 6.88 -1.25 -13.95
C ASN A 27 5.84 -0.13 -13.77
N ILE A 28 4.55 -0.45 -13.63
CA ILE A 28 3.50 0.53 -13.34
C ILE A 28 3.80 1.24 -12.02
N ARG A 29 4.14 0.49 -10.96
CA ARG A 29 4.50 1.08 -9.66
C ARG A 29 5.70 2.01 -9.77
N ARG A 30 6.74 1.61 -10.50
CA ARG A 30 7.94 2.42 -10.71
C ARG A 30 7.64 3.71 -11.47
N ASP A 31 6.87 3.62 -12.56
CA ASP A 31 6.45 4.78 -13.34
C ASP A 31 5.64 5.77 -12.50
N TYR A 32 4.67 5.27 -11.73
CA TYR A 32 3.90 6.09 -10.80
C TYR A 32 4.80 6.80 -9.79
N LEU A 33 5.71 6.07 -9.13
CA LEU A 33 6.64 6.65 -8.17
C LEU A 33 7.50 7.75 -8.80
N HIS A 34 8.08 7.52 -9.99
CA HIS A 34 8.88 8.54 -10.66
C HIS A 34 8.08 9.79 -11.01
N LYS A 35 6.85 9.64 -11.49
CA LYS A 35 5.97 10.77 -11.80
C LYS A 35 5.63 11.56 -10.54
N VAL A 36 5.25 10.88 -9.46
CA VAL A 36 4.93 11.51 -8.18
C VAL A 36 6.14 12.24 -7.62
N THR A 37 7.30 11.60 -7.52
CA THR A 37 8.51 12.26 -6.98
C THR A 37 8.91 13.46 -7.81
N THR A 38 8.81 13.37 -9.14
CA THR A 38 9.10 14.51 -10.04
C THR A 38 8.17 15.69 -9.77
N THR A 39 6.87 15.43 -9.62
CA THR A 39 5.89 16.48 -9.30
C THR A 39 6.17 17.11 -7.94
N VAL A 40 6.48 16.30 -6.93
CA VAL A 40 6.77 16.81 -5.57
C VAL A 40 8.04 17.68 -5.60
N SER A 41 9.13 17.19 -6.20
CA SER A 41 10.40 17.92 -6.28
C SER A 41 10.31 19.21 -7.09
N LYS A 42 9.49 19.27 -8.14
CA LYS A 42 9.30 20.50 -8.94
C LYS A 42 8.52 21.57 -8.18
N ASN A 43 7.59 21.17 -7.32
CA ASN A 43 6.67 22.10 -6.65
C ASN A 43 7.13 22.51 -5.25
N HIS A 44 8.06 21.77 -4.63
CA HIS A 44 8.50 22.00 -3.25
C HIS A 44 10.03 22.12 -3.19
N ALA A 45 10.51 23.23 -2.65
CA ALA A 45 11.95 23.47 -2.47
C ALA A 45 12.56 22.64 -1.31
N MET A 46 11.74 22.23 -0.35
CA MET A 46 12.15 21.42 0.79
C MET A 46 11.09 20.37 1.10
N ILE A 47 11.52 19.12 1.30
CA ILE A 47 10.66 17.99 1.63
C ILE A 47 11.18 17.40 2.94
N VAL A 48 10.31 17.28 3.93
CA VAL A 48 10.61 16.66 5.23
C VAL A 48 9.82 15.36 5.33
N ILE A 49 10.48 14.29 5.74
CA ILE A 49 9.86 12.98 5.95
C ILE A 49 9.84 12.71 7.46
N GLU A 50 8.63 12.65 8.01
CA GLU A 50 8.43 12.32 9.43
C GLU A 50 8.14 10.82 9.58
N ASP A 51 8.85 10.16 10.49
CA ASP A 51 8.56 8.78 10.87
C ASP A 51 7.41 8.75 11.91
N LEU A 52 6.19 8.93 11.42
CA LEU A 52 4.99 8.86 12.24
C LEU A 52 4.54 7.41 12.44
N LYS A 53 4.16 7.06 13.68
CA LYS A 53 3.56 5.75 13.99
C LYS A 53 2.11 5.69 13.52
N VAL A 54 1.91 5.66 12.21
CA VAL A 54 0.59 5.75 11.55
C VAL A 54 -0.37 4.66 12.03
N SER A 55 0.12 3.45 12.31
CA SER A 55 -0.69 2.36 12.86
C SER A 55 -1.37 2.71 14.20
N ASN A 56 -0.69 3.47 15.07
CA ASN A 56 -1.27 3.97 16.30
C ASN A 56 -2.24 5.13 16.03
N MET A 57 -1.94 5.94 15.00
CA MET A 57 -2.77 7.06 14.58
C MET A 57 -4.04 6.63 13.84
N SER A 58 -4.10 5.46 13.24
CA SER A 58 -5.29 4.92 12.57
C SER A 58 -6.09 3.94 13.43
N LYS A 59 -5.57 3.56 14.61
CA LYS A 59 -6.25 2.64 15.54
C LYS A 59 -7.64 3.16 15.89
N SER A 60 -8.64 2.27 15.80
CA SER A 60 -10.03 2.61 16.14
C SER A 60 -10.16 3.04 17.60
N ALA A 61 -10.93 4.09 17.82
CA ALA A 61 -11.30 4.54 19.16
C ALA A 61 -12.70 4.06 19.58
N ALA A 62 -13.42 3.25 18.79
CA ALA A 62 -14.85 2.95 19.01
C ALA A 62 -15.16 2.15 20.30
N GLY A 63 -14.19 1.44 20.89
CA GLY A 63 -14.40 0.60 22.07
C GLY A 63 -15.38 -0.55 21.83
N THR A 64 -15.93 -1.11 22.91
CA THR A 64 -16.95 -2.18 22.89
C THR A 64 -18.25 -1.70 23.54
N VAL A 65 -19.32 -2.50 23.46
CA VAL A 65 -20.60 -2.15 24.10
C VAL A 65 -20.48 -2.06 25.64
N SER A 66 -19.66 -2.92 26.25
CA SER A 66 -19.39 -2.91 27.69
C SER A 66 -18.39 -1.84 28.13
N GLN A 67 -17.50 -1.41 27.23
CA GLN A 67 -16.52 -0.35 27.47
C GLN A 67 -16.48 0.59 26.25
N PRO A 68 -17.39 1.58 26.19
CA PRO A 68 -17.50 2.47 25.06
C PRO A 68 -16.25 3.35 24.94
N GLY A 69 -15.80 3.52 23.71
CA GLY A 69 -14.64 4.33 23.41
C GLY A 69 -14.89 5.83 23.54
N ARG A 70 -13.82 6.60 23.77
CA ARG A 70 -13.88 8.06 23.90
C ARG A 70 -13.36 8.75 22.63
N ASN A 71 -13.85 9.95 22.34
CA ASN A 71 -13.43 10.77 21.21
C ASN A 71 -13.57 10.08 19.83
N VAL A 72 -14.51 9.14 19.71
CA VAL A 72 -14.71 8.30 18.51
C VAL A 72 -14.95 9.15 17.26
N ARG A 73 -15.78 10.20 17.35
CA ARG A 73 -16.10 11.09 16.23
C ARG A 73 -14.90 11.91 15.77
N ALA A 74 -14.09 12.41 16.70
CA ALA A 74 -12.86 13.13 16.36
C ALA A 74 -11.85 12.18 15.70
N LYS A 75 -11.70 10.96 16.25
CA LYS A 75 -10.82 9.93 15.72
C LYS A 75 -11.24 9.43 14.34
N SER A 76 -12.54 9.28 14.09
CA SER A 76 -13.03 8.81 12.78
C SER A 76 -12.75 9.82 11.67
N GLY A 77 -12.81 11.12 11.97
CA GLY A 77 -12.39 12.19 11.05
C GLY A 77 -10.91 12.09 10.69
N LEU A 78 -10.04 11.97 11.70
CA LEU A 78 -8.60 11.81 11.52
C LEU A 78 -8.25 10.51 10.76
N ASN A 79 -8.94 9.41 11.03
CA ASN A 79 -8.71 8.15 10.33
C ASN A 79 -9.05 8.27 8.84
N ARG A 80 -10.06 9.06 8.46
CA ARG A 80 -10.43 9.30 7.04
C ARG A 80 -9.42 10.14 6.27
N SER A 81 -8.61 10.96 6.95
CA SER A 81 -7.57 11.77 6.29
C SER A 81 -6.22 11.05 6.19
N ILE A 82 -6.02 10.02 7.02
CA ILE A 82 -4.79 9.22 7.06
C ILE A 82 -4.85 8.01 6.12
N LEU A 83 -6.03 7.40 5.95
CA LEU A 83 -6.27 6.22 5.11
C LEU A 83 -6.79 6.61 3.72
#